data_AF-A0A0M0BVC5-F1
#
_entry.id   AF-A0A0M0BVC5-F1
#
_cell.length_a   1.000
_cell.length_b   1.000
_cell.length_c   1.000
_cell.angle_alpha   90.00
_cell.angle_beta   90.00
_cell.angle_gamma   90.00
#
_symmetry.space_group_name_H-M   'P 1'
#
loop_
_entity.id
_entity.type
_entity.pdbx_description
1 polymer ?
#
loop_
_entity_poly.entity_id
_entity_poly.type
_entity_poly.pdbx_seq_one_letter_code
_entity_poly.pdbx_strand_id
1 'polypeptide(L)'
;MQGYSDPDNRRDMPWQIFNNLEPKEEYVLEKEAFTHLKKVIAIRNQTPALHYASLLTLYADYFVYVYLREFQGENVIVAINNGHQPMPLPLNINIKDNTNIPPRIKENLEEKTLFNQMDPNATPIQIEAGFLKIQLPGKTAIIYK
;
A
#
# COMPACT_ATOMS: atom_id res chain seq x y z
N MET A 1 -2.08 -13.17 -14.91
CA MET A 1 -2.49 -14.10 -15.98
C MET A 1 -3.89 -13.71 -16.41
N GLN A 2 -4.11 -13.49 -17.70
CA GLN A 2 -5.46 -13.24 -18.20
C GLN A 2 -6.26 -14.55 -18.22
N GLY A 3 -7.56 -14.46 -17.95
CA GLY A 3 -8.52 -15.54 -18.05
C GLY A 3 -9.93 -14.98 -17.91
N TYR A 4 -10.85 -15.44 -18.77
CA TYR A 4 -12.25 -15.01 -18.78
C TYR A 4 -13.13 -15.92 -17.90
N SER A 5 -14.24 -16.42 -18.43
CA SER A 5 -15.14 -17.36 -17.76
C SER A 5 -14.58 -18.79 -17.76
N ASP A 6 -15.15 -19.67 -16.94
CA ASP A 6 -14.84 -21.11 -16.93
C ASP A 6 -14.94 -21.69 -18.36
N PRO A 7 -13.96 -22.47 -18.87
CA PRO A 7 -12.74 -22.96 -18.21
C PRO A 7 -11.50 -22.07 -18.32
N ASP A 8 -11.62 -20.89 -18.93
CA ASP A 8 -10.49 -20.03 -19.29
C ASP A 8 -9.77 -19.41 -18.08
N ASN A 9 -10.40 -19.32 -16.91
CA ASN A 9 -9.75 -18.88 -15.66
C ASN A 9 -8.98 -19.99 -14.92
N ARG A 10 -8.89 -21.20 -15.51
CA ARG A 10 -8.18 -22.37 -14.94
C ARG A 10 -7.01 -22.84 -15.82
N ARG A 11 -6.42 -21.94 -16.61
CA ARG A 11 -5.27 -22.24 -17.48
C ARG A 11 -4.11 -22.79 -16.66
N ASP A 12 -3.37 -23.72 -17.28
CA ASP A 12 -2.12 -24.22 -16.71
C ASP A 12 -1.11 -23.09 -16.51
N MET A 13 -0.28 -23.23 -15.49
CA MET A 13 0.81 -22.29 -15.24
C MET A 13 1.79 -22.31 -16.43
N PRO A 14 2.13 -21.15 -17.04
CA PRO A 14 3.01 -21.09 -18.18
C PRO A 14 4.48 -21.24 -17.74
N TRP A 15 4.88 -22.44 -17.32
CA TRP A 15 6.23 -22.73 -16.79
C TRP A 15 7.36 -22.34 -17.76
N GLN A 16 7.10 -22.28 -19.07
CA GLN A 16 8.06 -21.83 -20.08
C GLN A 16 8.51 -20.37 -19.91
N ILE A 17 7.76 -19.55 -19.18
CA ILE A 17 8.09 -18.15 -18.86
C ILE A 17 9.18 -18.07 -17.79
N PHE A 18 9.36 -19.13 -17.00
CA PHE A 18 10.25 -19.14 -15.85
C PHE A 18 11.62 -19.72 -16.20
N ASN A 19 12.63 -19.24 -15.49
CA ASN A 19 13.96 -19.80 -15.40
C ASN A 19 14.41 -19.71 -13.93
N ASN A 20 14.76 -20.84 -13.31
CA ASN A 20 15.17 -20.90 -11.90
C ASN A 20 14.19 -20.20 -10.93
N LEU A 21 12.89 -20.49 -11.07
CA LEU A 21 11.79 -19.95 -10.23
C LEU A 21 11.53 -18.45 -10.38
N GLU A 22 12.18 -17.76 -11.30
CA GLU A 22 11.87 -16.36 -11.65
C GLU A 22 11.42 -16.25 -13.11
N PRO A 23 10.57 -15.28 -13.46
CA PRO A 23 10.28 -14.97 -14.86
C PRO A 23 11.56 -14.58 -15.61
N LYS A 24 11.69 -15.01 -16.86
CA LYS A 24 12.78 -14.58 -17.75
C LYS A 24 12.61 -13.10 -18.10
N GLU A 25 13.72 -12.44 -18.43
CA GLU A 25 13.77 -10.99 -18.67
C GLU A 25 12.96 -10.55 -19.90
N GLU A 26 12.77 -11.42 -20.90
CA GLU A 26 11.91 -11.09 -22.05
C GLU A 26 10.41 -10.94 -21.69
N TYR A 27 9.98 -11.45 -20.52
CA TYR A 27 8.60 -11.34 -20.02
C TYR A 27 8.48 -10.21 -19.00
N VAL A 28 8.56 -8.97 -19.51
CA VAL A 28 8.67 -7.74 -18.70
C VAL A 28 7.52 -7.59 -17.71
N LEU A 29 6.26 -7.81 -18.13
CA LEU A 29 5.09 -7.65 -17.27
C LEU A 29 5.04 -8.70 -16.14
N GLU A 30 5.37 -9.95 -16.46
CA GLU A 30 5.45 -11.04 -15.49
C GLU A 30 6.58 -10.79 -14.49
N LYS A 31 7.73 -10.31 -14.96
CA LYS A 31 8.86 -9.95 -14.10
C LYS A 31 8.52 -8.78 -13.18
N GLU A 32 7.84 -7.75 -13.67
CA GLU A 32 7.37 -6.63 -12.88
C GLU A 32 6.39 -7.10 -11.79
N ALA A 33 5.35 -7.84 -12.18
CA ALA A 33 4.36 -8.37 -11.26
C ALA A 33 4.98 -9.31 -10.20
N PHE A 34 5.89 -10.19 -10.61
CA PHE A 34 6.61 -11.09 -9.71
C PHE A 34 7.47 -10.32 -8.70
N THR A 35 8.24 -9.34 -9.17
CA THR A 35 9.13 -8.52 -8.33
C THR A 35 8.31 -7.69 -7.35
N HIS A 36 7.24 -7.07 -7.82
CA HIS A 36 6.30 -6.33 -6.98
C HIS A 36 5.67 -7.23 -5.91
N LEU A 37 5.18 -8.41 -6.29
CA LEU A 37 4.58 -9.36 -5.36
C LEU A 37 5.58 -9.83 -4.30
N LYS A 38 6.81 -10.18 -4.70
CA LYS A 38 7.89 -10.57 -3.79
C LYS A 38 8.18 -9.47 -2.76
N LYS A 39 8.19 -8.21 -3.20
CA LYS A 39 8.35 -7.04 -2.33
C LYS A 39 7.19 -6.89 -1.34
N VAL A 40 5.95 -6.96 -1.81
CA VAL A 40 4.76 -6.84 -0.94
C VAL A 40 4.68 -7.97 0.09
N ILE A 41 5.03 -9.21 -0.31
CA ILE A 41 5.12 -10.35 0.61
C ILE A 41 6.18 -10.10 1.68
N ALA A 42 7.37 -9.60 1.31
CA ALA A 42 8.42 -9.27 2.26
C ALA A 42 7.97 -8.21 3.27
N ILE A 43 7.35 -7.12 2.78
CA ILE A 43 6.79 -6.05 3.62
C ILE A 43 5.76 -6.63 4.61
N ARG A 44 4.83 -7.46 4.12
CA ARG A 44 3.82 -8.11 4.94
C ARG A 44 4.47 -8.94 6.05
N ASN A 45 5.38 -9.85 5.70
CA ASN A 45 6.04 -10.74 6.65
C ASN A 45 6.85 -9.99 7.73
N GLN A 46 7.41 -8.82 7.40
CA GLN A 46 8.20 -7.99 8.31
C GLN A 46 7.35 -7.00 9.13
N THR A 47 6.03 -7.01 8.94
CA THR A 47 5.14 -6.00 9.53
C THR A 47 3.93 -6.66 10.18
N PRO A 48 4.02 -7.03 11.46
CA PRO A 48 2.92 -7.63 12.23
C PRO A 48 1.57 -6.92 12.09
N ALA A 49 1.56 -5.58 12.00
CA ALA A 49 0.35 -4.81 11.78
C ALA A 49 -0.37 -5.15 10.46
N LEU A 50 0.34 -5.60 9.42
CA LEU A 50 -0.34 -6.04 8.18
C LEU A 50 -1.04 -7.40 8.36
N HIS A 51 -0.65 -8.20 9.34
CA HIS A 51 -1.25 -9.50 9.66
C HIS A 51 -2.41 -9.39 10.66
N TYR A 52 -2.18 -8.73 11.80
CA TYR A 52 -3.03 -8.87 12.99
C TYR A 52 -3.74 -7.58 13.41
N ALA A 53 -3.45 -6.45 12.76
CA ALA A 53 -4.01 -5.17 13.17
C ALA A 53 -5.49 -5.01 12.92
N SER A 54 -6.10 -4.16 13.75
CA SER A 54 -7.34 -3.45 13.44
C SER A 54 -7.17 -2.58 12.19
N LEU A 55 -8.23 -2.44 11.40
CA LEU A 55 -8.27 -1.53 10.26
C LEU A 55 -9.12 -0.31 10.59
N LEU A 56 -8.59 0.89 10.34
CA LEU A 56 -9.30 2.15 10.50
C LEU A 56 -9.31 2.88 9.15
N THR A 57 -10.48 3.14 8.60
CA THR A 57 -10.61 3.96 7.39
C THR A 57 -10.27 5.42 7.72
N LEU A 58 -9.31 5.98 6.99
CA LEU A 58 -8.91 7.38 7.12
C LEU A 58 -9.58 8.26 6.07
N TYR A 59 -9.71 7.75 4.83
CA TYR A 59 -10.36 8.44 3.73
C TYR A 59 -10.83 7.42 2.68
N ALA A 60 -11.96 7.69 2.05
CA ALA A 60 -12.45 6.93 0.91
C ALA A 60 -13.25 7.82 -0.05
N ASP A 61 -12.92 7.74 -1.34
CA ASP A 61 -13.77 8.23 -2.42
C ASP A 61 -13.81 7.20 -3.58
N TYR A 62 -14.27 7.61 -4.76
CA TYR A 62 -14.37 6.75 -5.95
C TYR A 62 -13.03 6.18 -6.44
N PHE A 63 -11.92 6.86 -6.18
CA PHE A 63 -10.59 6.54 -6.70
C PHE A 63 -9.58 6.28 -5.60
N VAL A 64 -9.64 7.02 -4.50
CA VAL A 64 -8.64 7.00 -3.44
C VAL A 64 -9.19 6.33 -2.21
N TYR A 65 -8.43 5.37 -1.68
CA TYR A 65 -8.71 4.74 -0.40
C TYR A 65 -7.47 4.79 0.49
N VAL A 66 -7.63 5.34 1.68
CA VAL A 66 -6.57 5.44 2.69
C VAL A 66 -7.05 4.82 3.98
N TYR A 67 -6.26 3.89 4.52
CA TYR A 67 -6.55 3.24 5.78
C TYR A 67 -5.29 3.05 6.63
N LEU A 68 -5.52 2.98 7.93
CA LEU A 68 -4.52 2.72 8.96
C LEU A 68 -4.69 1.30 9.48
N ARG A 69 -3.56 0.63 9.70
CA ARG A 69 -3.45 -0.64 10.42
C ARG A 69 -2.66 -0.39 11.70
N GLU A 70 -3.24 -0.69 12.85
CA GLU A 70 -2.54 -0.61 14.13
C GLU A 70 -2.51 -1.95 14.87
N PHE A 71 -1.31 -2.35 15.28
CA PHE A 71 -1.11 -3.51 16.14
C PHE A 71 0.02 -3.24 17.13
N GLN A 72 -0.30 -3.25 18.43
CA GLN A 72 0.68 -3.11 19.51
C GLN A 72 1.62 -1.89 19.36
N GLY A 73 1.10 -0.77 18.87
CA GLY A 73 1.87 0.46 18.66
C GLY A 73 2.66 0.53 17.34
N GLU A 74 2.65 -0.54 16.53
CA GLU A 74 3.07 -0.48 15.13
C GLU A 74 1.90 0.06 14.29
N ASN A 75 2.15 1.17 13.59
CA ASN A 75 1.17 1.83 12.72
C ASN A 75 1.62 1.70 11.28
N VAL A 76 0.70 1.32 10.40
CA VAL A 76 0.94 1.26 8.96
C VAL A 76 -0.17 1.98 8.24
N ILE A 77 0.18 2.95 7.41
CA ILE A 77 -0.79 3.67 6.58
C ILE A 77 -0.65 3.17 5.16
N VAL A 78 -1.77 2.75 4.57
CA VAL A 78 -1.83 2.35 3.17
C VAL A 78 -2.73 3.33 2.44
N ALA A 79 -2.23 3.87 1.34
CA ALA A 79 -3.00 4.70 0.44
C ALA A 79 -2.97 4.11 -0.97
N ILE A 80 -4.13 4.02 -1.60
CA ILE A 80 -4.34 3.42 -2.91
C ILE A 80 -5.04 4.46 -3.78
N ASN A 81 -4.50 4.72 -4.97
CA ASN A 81 -5.17 5.48 -6.02
C ASN A 81 -5.54 4.53 -7.18
N ASN A 82 -6.81 4.15 -7.24
CA ASN A 82 -7.39 3.35 -8.31
C ASN A 82 -7.80 4.20 -9.53
N GLY A 83 -7.67 5.54 -9.47
CA GLY A 83 -7.84 6.41 -10.63
C GLY A 83 -6.77 6.16 -11.69
N HIS A 84 -7.10 6.40 -12.95
CA HIS A 84 -6.11 6.37 -14.04
C HIS A 84 -5.23 7.62 -14.07
N GLN A 85 -5.73 8.72 -13.51
CA GLN A 85 -5.02 9.99 -13.44
C GLN A 85 -4.32 10.14 -12.07
N PRO A 86 -3.20 10.87 -12.01
CA PRO A 86 -2.62 11.28 -10.74
C PRO A 86 -3.61 12.14 -9.95
N MET A 87 -3.49 12.11 -8.63
CA MET A 87 -4.26 13.02 -7.78
C MET A 87 -3.93 14.48 -8.15
N PRO A 88 -4.93 15.30 -8.51
CA PRO A 88 -4.68 16.67 -8.98
C PRO A 88 -4.11 17.57 -7.87
N LEU A 89 -4.45 17.28 -6.61
CA LEU A 89 -3.94 17.97 -5.43
C LEU A 89 -3.65 16.93 -4.33
N PRO A 90 -2.73 17.23 -3.40
CA PRO A 90 -2.55 16.41 -2.21
C PRO A 90 -3.82 16.34 -1.37
N LEU A 91 -4.13 15.13 -0.90
CA LEU A 91 -5.18 14.90 0.09
C LEU A 91 -4.62 15.22 1.49
N ASN A 92 -5.32 16.08 2.22
CA ASN A 92 -5.02 16.39 3.62
C ASN A 92 -6.01 15.65 4.52
N ILE A 93 -5.54 14.60 5.18
CA ILE A 93 -6.36 13.78 6.08
C ILE A 93 -6.17 14.32 7.50
N ASN A 94 -7.25 14.79 8.12
CA ASN A 94 -7.20 15.20 9.52
C ASN A 94 -7.05 13.96 10.41
N ILE A 95 -5.90 13.81 11.07
CA ILE A 95 -5.64 12.73 12.03
C ILE A 95 -6.01 13.17 13.44
N LYS A 96 -5.68 14.41 13.79
CA LYS A 96 -5.85 14.97 15.14
C LYS A 96 -7.31 14.97 15.60
N ASP A 97 -8.23 15.46 14.77
CA ASP A 97 -9.64 15.62 15.15
C ASP A 97 -10.50 14.42 14.72
N ASN A 98 -9.93 13.42 14.06
CA ASN A 98 -10.68 12.25 13.62
C ASN A 98 -11.12 11.39 14.82
N THR A 99 -12.42 11.38 15.10
CA THR A 99 -13.00 10.69 16.25
C THR A 99 -12.93 9.17 16.15
N ASN A 100 -12.73 8.63 14.94
CA ASN A 100 -12.61 7.19 14.71
C ASN A 100 -11.22 6.66 15.08
N ILE A 101 -10.24 7.54 15.25
CA ILE A 101 -8.87 7.16 15.64
C ILE A 101 -8.76 7.28 17.18
N PRO A 102 -8.45 6.18 17.90
CA PRO A 102 -8.20 6.24 19.33
C PRO A 102 -7.06 7.21 19.69
N PRO A 103 -7.15 7.96 20.82
CA PRO A 103 -6.12 8.92 21.25
C PRO A 103 -4.70 8.35 21.28
N ARG A 104 -4.53 7.14 21.83
CA ARG A 104 -3.23 6.43 21.86
C ARG A 104 -2.58 6.30 20.48
N ILE A 105 -3.38 6.11 19.43
CA ILE A 105 -2.84 5.96 18.07
C ILE A 105 -2.44 7.33 17.51
N LYS A 106 -3.20 8.39 17.81
CA LYS A 106 -2.86 9.76 17.42
C LYS A 106 -1.53 10.20 18.02
N GLU A 107 -1.36 10.02 19.33
CA GLU A 107 -0.13 10.34 20.05
C GLU A 107 1.09 9.61 19.44
N ASN A 108 0.94 8.31 19.18
CA ASN A 108 1.99 7.50 18.56
C ASN A 108 2.32 7.95 17.12
N LEU A 109 1.36 8.53 16.41
CA LEU A 109 1.53 8.99 15.03
C LEU A 109 2.12 10.42 14.96
N GLU A 110 1.82 11.31 15.90
CA GLU A 110 2.29 12.71 15.90
C GLU A 110 3.83 12.83 15.96
N GLU A 111 4.52 11.90 16.63
CA GLU A 111 5.98 11.94 16.78
C GLU A 111 6.73 11.10 15.73
N LYS A 112 6.01 10.43 14.83
CA LYS A 112 6.60 9.44 13.91
C LYS A 112 6.88 9.98 12.52
N THR A 113 8.09 9.67 12.05
CA THR A 113 8.43 9.72 10.63
C THR A 113 8.03 8.41 9.99
N LEU A 114 7.22 8.49 8.95
CA LEU A 114 6.69 7.35 8.22
C LEU A 114 7.45 7.16 6.91
N PHE A 115 8.03 5.98 6.71
CA PHE A 115 8.86 5.65 5.55
C PHE A 115 8.07 4.84 4.54
N ASN A 116 8.23 5.18 3.26
CA ASN A 116 7.63 4.44 2.17
C ASN A 116 8.33 3.07 2.00
N GLN A 117 7.61 2.00 2.33
CA GLN A 117 8.09 0.62 2.20
C GLN A 117 8.14 0.16 0.73
N MET A 118 7.37 0.80 -0.16
CA MET A 118 7.34 0.53 -1.59
C MET A 118 8.45 1.24 -2.37
N ASP A 119 9.07 2.27 -1.81
CA ASP A 119 10.25 2.94 -2.37
C ASP A 119 11.10 3.56 -1.24
N PRO A 120 12.19 2.91 -0.83
CA PRO A 120 13.07 3.41 0.24
C PRO A 120 13.74 4.75 -0.06
N ASN A 121 13.80 5.17 -1.33
CA ASN A 121 14.39 6.46 -1.71
C ASN A 121 13.37 7.60 -1.69
N ALA A 122 12.08 7.30 -1.53
CA ALA A 122 11.05 8.32 -1.43
C ALA A 122 11.20 9.12 -0.13
N THR A 123 10.88 10.41 -0.21
CA THR A 123 10.91 11.29 0.97
C THR A 123 9.93 10.76 2.02
N PRO A 124 10.39 10.55 3.28
CA PRO A 124 9.51 10.20 4.38
C PRO A 124 8.47 11.28 4.63
N ILE A 125 7.35 10.91 5.22
CA ILE A 125 6.28 11.84 5.59
C ILE A 125 6.08 11.88 7.10
N GLN A 126 5.52 12.96 7.59
CA GLN A 126 5.12 13.14 8.98
C GLN A 126 3.71 13.71 9.03
N ILE A 127 3.09 13.65 10.21
CA ILE A 127 1.86 14.39 10.46
C ILE A 127 2.24 15.81 10.83
N GLU A 128 1.84 16.76 10.00
CA GLU A 128 2.14 18.18 10.18
C GLU A 128 0.86 18.90 10.61
N ALA A 129 0.93 19.61 11.74
CA ALA A 129 -0.22 20.33 12.31
C ALA A 129 -1.49 19.47 12.46
N GLY A 130 -1.34 18.16 12.69
CA GLY A 130 -2.45 17.22 12.83
C GLY A 130 -2.99 16.63 11.52
N PHE A 131 -2.38 16.96 10.38
CA PHE A 131 -2.76 16.46 9.06
C PHE A 131 -1.72 15.54 8.46
N LEU A 132 -2.21 14.45 7.85
CA LEU A 132 -1.42 13.58 6.99
C LEU A 132 -1.65 13.99 5.53
N LYS A 133 -0.57 14.36 4.85
CA LYS A 133 -0.61 14.78 3.44
C LYS A 133 -0.18 13.63 2.53
N ILE A 134 -1.06 13.23 1.60
CA ILE A 134 -0.80 12.13 0.66
C ILE A 134 -1.09 12.58 -0.77
N GLN A 135 -0.20 12.25 -1.70
CA GLN A 135 -0.43 12.41 -3.13
C GLN A 135 0.11 11.21 -3.88
N LEU A 136 -0.69 10.64 -4.77
CA LEU A 136 -0.38 9.41 -5.49
C LEU A 136 -0.56 9.56 -7.01
N PRO A 137 0.34 8.97 -7.81
CA PRO A 137 0.08 8.72 -9.22
C PRO A 137 -1.15 7.82 -9.44
N GLY A 138 -1.72 7.83 -10.64
CA GLY A 138 -2.82 6.92 -11.01
C GLY A 138 -2.36 5.46 -10.99
N LYS A 139 -3.25 4.54 -10.59
CA LYS A 139 -2.99 3.09 -10.50
C LYS A 139 -1.79 2.72 -9.64
N THR A 140 -1.60 3.44 -8.52
CA THR A 140 -0.53 3.14 -7.57
C THR A 140 -1.04 2.96 -6.16
N ALA A 141 -0.21 2.31 -5.34
CA ALA A 141 -0.42 2.19 -3.90
C ALA A 141 0.90 2.42 -3.18
N ILE A 142 0.82 2.96 -1.97
CA ILE A 142 1.95 3.21 -1.10
C ILE A 142 1.67 2.62 0.28
N ILE A 143 2.73 2.16 0.94
CA ILE A 143 2.69 1.60 2.29
C ILE A 143 3.69 2.39 3.11
N TYR A 144 3.19 3.09 4.12
CA TYR A 144 3.97 3.88 5.06
C TYR A 144 4.03 3.15 6.41
N LYS A 145 5.24 3.03 6.97
CA LYS A 145 5.51 2.44 8.28
C LYS A 145 6.57 3.25 9.01
#